data_AF-A0A285FNA1-F1
#
_entry.id   AF-A0A285FNA1-F1
#
_cell.length_a   1.000
_cell.length_b   1.000
_cell.length_c   1.000
_cell.angle_alpha   90.00
_cell.angle_beta   90.00
_cell.angle_gamma   90.00
#
_symmetry.space_group_name_H-M   'P 1'
#
loop_
_entity.id
_entity.type
_entity.pdbx_description
1 polymer ?
#
loop_
_entity_poly.entity_id
_entity_poly.type
_entity_poly.pdbx_seq_one_letter_code
_entity_poly.pdbx_strand_id
1 'polypeptide(L)' 'MINHGKEDFKVNQGDRIAQLIIEKYESVEWEEVEELSESQRGEGGYGHTGV' A
#
# COMPACT_ATOMS: atom_id res chain seq x y z
N MET A 1 9.72 7.08 -8.82
CA MET A 1 9.56 6.29 -10.07
C MET A 1 10.53 5.13 -10.00
N ILE A 2 10.07 3.91 -10.25
CA ILE A 2 10.92 2.72 -10.43
C ILE A 2 10.70 2.26 -11.87
N ASN A 3 11.78 2.06 -12.63
CA ASN A 3 11.72 1.47 -13.96
C ASN A 3 11.92 -0.05 -13.84
N HIS A 4 10.86 -0.82 -14.08
CA HIS A 4 10.92 -2.30 -14.12
C HIS A 4 11.29 -2.85 -15.50
N GLY A 5 11.51 -1.99 -16.50
CA GLY A 5 11.98 -2.35 -17.83
C GLY A 5 13.48 -2.67 -17.85
N LYS A 6 13.93 -3.23 -18.98
CA LYS A 6 15.34 -3.59 -19.20
C LYS A 6 16.18 -2.46 -19.80
N GLU A 7 15.53 -1.44 -20.33
CA GLU A 7 16.16 -0.31 -21.02
C GLU A 7 16.06 0.96 -20.17
N ASP A 8 17.00 1.88 -20.39
CA ASP A 8 17.05 3.17 -19.70
C ASP A 8 15.81 4.03 -20.00
N PHE A 9 15.30 4.70 -18.96
CA PHE A 9 14.24 5.70 -19.08
C PHE A 9 14.80 7.08 -18.78
N LYS A 10 14.92 7.90 -19.83
CA LYS A 10 15.45 9.27 -19.71
C LYS A 10 14.36 10.23 -19.24
N VAL A 11 14.62 10.91 -18.12
CA VAL A 11 13.81 12.03 -17.62
C VAL A 11 14.49 13.34 -17.96
N ASN A 12 13.74 14.29 -18.51
CA ASN A 12 14.21 15.63 -18.83
C ASN A 12 13.62 16.66 -17.87
N GLN A 13 14.24 17.84 -17.84
CA GLN A 13 13.73 18.96 -17.06
C GLN A 13 12.33 19.36 -17.55
N GLY A 14 11.36 19.38 -16.64
CA GLY A 14 9.96 19.70 -16.93
C GLY A 14 9.05 18.48 -17.13
N ASP A 15 9.61 17.28 -17.19
CA ASP A 15 8.80 16.06 -17.31
C ASP A 15 7.99 15.81 -16.03
N ARG A 16 6.70 15.51 -16.20
CA ARG A 16 5.80 15.10 -15.11
C ARG A 16 5.97 13.60 -14.88
N ILE A 17 6.67 13.23 -13.81
CA ILE A 17 7.05 11.82 -13.50
C ILE A 17 6.32 11.22 -12.29
N ALA A 18 5.47 12.01 -11.64
CA ALA A 18 4.63 11.61 -10.52
C ALA A 18 3.52 12.65 -10.30
N GLN A 19 2.61 12.36 -9.37
CA GLN A 19 1.58 13.27 -8.90
C GLN A 19 1.50 13.23 -7.39
N LEU A 20 1.20 14.37 -6.77
CA LEU A 20 0.97 14.47 -5.33
C LEU A 20 -0.49 14.14 -5.03
N ILE A 21 -0.72 13.32 -4.01
CA ILE A 21 -2.03 13.12 -3.39
C ILE A 21 -1.89 13.54 -1.93
N ILE A 22 -2.86 14.33 -1.45
CA ILE A 22 -2.96 14.69 -0.03
C ILE A 22 -4.11 13.86 0.54
N GLU A 23 -3.77 12.93 1.41
CA GLU A 23 -4.72 11.99 2.01
C GLU A 23 -4.66 12.08 3.53
N LYS A 24 -5.83 11.94 4.18
CA LYS A 24 -5.91 11.91 5.64
C LYS A 24 -5.33 10.59 6.14
N TYR A 25 -4.55 10.66 7.22
CA TYR A 25 -4.16 9.50 7.99
C TYR A 25 -4.46 9.74 9.47
N GLU A 26 -4.59 8.66 10.24
CA GLU A 26 -4.79 8.72 11.67
C GLU A 26 -3.50 8.32 12.39
N SER A 27 -3.17 9.00 13.49
CA SER A 27 -2.19 8.52 14.45
C SER A 27 -2.87 7.58 15.43
N VAL A 28 -2.27 6.42 15.69
CA VAL A 28 -2.81 5.44 16.64
C VAL A 28 -1.87 5.26 17.82
N GLU A 29 -2.45 5.01 18.99
CA GLU A 29 -1.75 4.48 20.15
C GLU A 29 -1.95 2.97 20.16
N TRP A 30 -0.86 2.21 20.33
CA TRP A 30 -0.93 0.76 20.36
C TRP A 30 -1.37 0.28 21.74
N GLU A 31 -2.38 -0.58 21.77
CA GLU A 31 -2.82 -1.30 22.96
C GLU A 31 -2.43 -2.77 22.82
N GLU A 32 -1.54 -3.24 23.70
CA GLU A 32 -1.09 -4.63 23.71
C GLU A 32 -2.15 -5.53 24.36
N VAL A 33 -2.52 -6.61 23.68
CA VAL A 33 -3.48 -7.62 24.15
C VAL A 33 -2.95 -9.02 23.82
N GLU A 34 -3.35 -10.01 24.62
CA GLU A 34 -2.96 -11.41 24.37
C GLU A 34 -3.61 -11.98 23.11
N GLU A 35 -4.88 -11.62 22.84
CA GLU A 35 -5.65 -12.10 21.68
C GLU A 35 -6.57 -10.99 21.13
N LEU A 36 -6.74 -10.97 19.81
CA LEU A 36 -7.68 -10.07 19.11
C LEU A 36 -9.08 -10.71 19.03
N SER A 37 -10.12 -9.89 18.92
CA SER A 37 -11.49 -10.38 18.70
C SER A 37 -11.63 -11.08 17.34
N GLU A 38 -12.44 -12.13 17.29
CA GLU A 38 -12.79 -12.80 16.03
C GLU A 38 -13.55 -11.88 15.07
N SER A 39 -13.39 -12.13 13.77
CA SER A 39 -14.18 -11.49 12.72
C SER A 39 -14.62 -12.53 11.71
N GLN A 40 -15.67 -12.24 10.92
CA GLN A 40 -16.14 -13.13 9.85
C GLN A 40 -15.03 -13.47 8.83
N ARG A 41 -14.05 -12.57 8.66
CA ARG A 41 -12.90 -12.78 7.76
C ARG A 41 -11.84 -13.70 8.37
N GLY A 42 -11.69 -13.71 9.69
CA GLY A 42 -10.64 -14.43 10.40
C GLY A 42 -9.25 -14.16 9.79
N GLU A 43 -8.49 -15.23 9.59
CA GLU A 43 -7.15 -15.21 9.00
C GLU A 43 -7.14 -15.12 7.45
N GLY A 44 -8.31 -15.05 6.81
CA GLY A 44 -8.43 -15.08 5.35
C GLY A 44 -7.66 -13.95 4.66
N GLY A 45 -6.82 -14.27 3.68
CA GLY A 45 -6.02 -13.32 2.89
C GLY A 45 -5.73 -13.88 1.49
N TYR A 46 -4.91 -13.18 0.68
CA TYR A 46 -4.36 -13.71 -0.59
C TYR A 46 -5.39 -14.32 -1.57
N GLY A 47 -6.51 -13.63 -1.80
CA GLY A 47 -7.56 -14.17 -2.68
C GLY A 47 -8.44 -15.23 -2.03
N HIS A 48 -8.52 -15.24 -0.69
CA HIS A 48 -9.38 -16.11 0.13
C HIS A 48 -10.86 -16.20 -0.33
N THR A 49 -11.37 -15.17 -1.01
CA THR A 49 -12.75 -15.16 -1.54
C THR A 49 -12.90 -15.83 -2.91
N GLY A 50 -11.82 -16.38 -3.48
CA GLY A 50 -11.81 -17.02 -4.80
C GLY A 50 -11.80 -16.06 -5.98
N VAL A 51 -12.03 -16.63 -7.17
CA VAL A 51 -12.30 -15.94 -8.46
C VAL A 51 -13.78 -16.08 -8.78
#